data_AF-A0A2U1FMK6-F1
#
_entry.id   AF-A0A2U1FMK6-F1
#
_cell.length_a   1.000
_cell.length_b   1.000
_cell.length_c   1.000
_cell.angle_alpha   90.00
_cell.angle_beta   90.00
_cell.angle_gamma   90.00
#
_symmetry.space_group_name_H-M   'P 1'
#
loop_
_entity.id
_entity.type
_entity.pdbx_description
1 polymer ?
#
loop_
_entity_poly.entity_id
_entity_poly.type
_entity_poly.pdbx_seq_one_letter_code
_entity_poly.pdbx_strand_id
1 'polypeptide(L)'
;MRKIIDYIVYRLYNIYLHKEPAPLASVTAFTTILLSAFCVFLGILFLRVCFNVSIREMNSNAPYISVGIYVFSVFAIVYWRVKRKYTEEYISKELEQKFKGSKYNKSVQSWVFLVTIPILFLAFMIMASIIG
;
A
#
# COMPACT_ATOMS: atom_id res chain seq x y z
N MET A 1 13.48 1.02 0.48
CA MET A 1 12.00 0.98 0.61
C MET A 1 11.49 0.93 2.05
N ARG A 2 12.01 0.08 2.96
CA ARG A 2 11.50 -0.03 4.36
C ARG A 2 11.33 1.31 5.10
N LYS A 3 12.36 2.18 5.08
CA LYS A 3 12.33 3.49 5.76
C LYS A 3 11.20 4.43 5.28
N ILE A 4 10.79 4.34 4.01
CA ILE A 4 9.73 5.19 3.44
C ILE A 4 8.36 4.71 3.91
N ILE A 5 8.12 3.40 3.85
CA ILE A 5 6.85 2.81 4.32
C ILE A 5 6.70 3.01 5.83
N ASP A 6 7.77 2.79 6.60
CA ASP A 6 7.80 3.04 8.05
C ASP A 6 7.44 4.50 8.36
N TYR A 7 7.93 5.46 7.56
CA TYR A 7 7.62 6.87 7.70
C TYR A 7 6.16 7.21 7.31
N ILE A 8 5.63 6.61 6.23
CA ILE A 8 4.23 6.78 5.82
C ILE A 8 3.29 6.25 6.91
N VAL A 9 3.57 5.06 7.46
CA VAL A 9 2.78 4.45 8.54
C VAL A 9 2.79 5.34 9.79
N TYR A 10 3.96 5.81 10.20
CA TYR A 10 4.09 6.74 11.33
C TYR A 10 3.26 8.01 11.14
N ARG A 11 3.36 8.64 9.95
CA ARG A 11 2.61 9.87 9.64
C ARG A 11 1.11 9.64 9.61
N LEU A 12 0.65 8.58 8.94
CA LEU A 12 -0.78 8.23 8.92
C LEU A 12 -1.30 8.00 10.34
N TYR A 13 -0.54 7.27 11.18
CA TYR A 13 -0.97 6.97 12.54
C TYR A 13 -1.16 8.23 13.36
N ASN A 14 -0.21 9.17 13.29
CA ASN A 14 -0.33 10.43 14.01
C ASN A 14 -1.49 11.30 13.50
N ILE A 15 -1.82 11.23 12.21
CA ILE A 15 -2.97 11.93 11.61
C ILE A 15 -4.28 11.35 12.14
N TYR A 16 -4.41 10.03 12.11
CA TYR A 16 -5.65 9.36 12.51
C TYR A 16 -5.85 9.36 14.03
N LEU A 17 -4.77 9.37 14.82
CA LEU A 17 -4.83 9.40 16.29
C LEU A 17 -5.69 10.55 16.82
N HIS A 18 -5.72 11.67 16.09
CA HIS A 18 -6.45 12.89 16.48
C HIS A 18 -7.81 13.03 15.77
N LYS A 19 -8.17 12.11 14.87
CA LYS A 19 -9.35 12.22 14.00
C LYS A 19 -10.31 11.05 14.11
N GLU A 20 -9.84 9.88 14.51
CA GLU A 20 -10.63 8.64 14.50
C GLU A 20 -10.45 7.84 15.78
N PRO A 21 -11.50 7.13 16.24
CA PRO A 21 -11.42 6.29 17.43
C PRO A 21 -10.55 5.03 17.25
N ALA A 22 -10.28 4.61 16.00
CA ALA A 22 -9.50 3.40 15.69
C ALA A 22 -8.37 3.69 14.68
N PRO A 23 -7.34 4.48 15.06
CA PRO A 23 -6.34 4.98 14.13
C PRO A 23 -5.48 3.88 13.49
N LEU A 24 -5.20 2.81 14.23
CA LEU A 24 -4.43 1.68 13.71
C LEU A 24 -5.11 1.00 12.52
N ALA A 25 -6.44 0.85 12.56
CA ALA A 25 -7.20 0.19 11.52
C ALA A 25 -7.09 0.96 10.19
N SER A 26 -7.26 2.28 10.24
CA SER A 26 -7.17 3.16 9.07
C SER A 26 -5.77 3.18 8.49
N VAL A 27 -4.74 3.31 9.33
CA VAL A 27 -3.34 3.23 8.88
C VAL A 27 -3.04 1.90 8.19
N THR A 28 -3.51 0.80 8.79
CA THR A 28 -3.33 -0.54 8.24
C THR A 28 -4.03 -0.66 6.89
N ALA A 29 -5.25 -0.16 6.76
CA ALA A 29 -6.00 -0.17 5.50
C ALA A 29 -5.29 0.64 4.40
N PHE A 30 -4.95 1.90 4.66
CA PHE A 30 -4.26 2.75 3.69
C PHE A 30 -2.90 2.19 3.26
N THR A 31 -2.12 1.68 4.22
CA THR A 31 -0.81 1.07 3.95
C THR A 31 -0.97 -0.22 3.14
N THR A 32 -1.99 -1.02 3.45
CA THR A 32 -2.30 -2.24 2.70
C THR A 32 -2.66 -1.92 1.27
N ILE A 33 -3.58 -0.96 1.03
CA ILE A 33 -4.01 -0.53 -0.30
C ILE A 33 -2.83 -0.06 -1.15
N LEU A 34 -1.96 0.78 -0.58
CA LEU A 34 -0.79 1.31 -1.29
C LEU A 34 0.17 0.19 -1.70
N LEU A 35 0.51 -0.69 -0.75
CA LEU A 35 1.45 -1.78 -0.98
C LEU A 35 0.89 -2.85 -1.92
N SER A 36 -0.38 -3.20 -1.78
CA SER A 36 -1.02 -4.20 -2.64
C SER A 36 -1.13 -3.70 -4.07
N ALA A 37 -1.53 -2.45 -4.29
CA ALA A 37 -1.57 -1.87 -5.64
C ALA A 37 -0.19 -1.82 -6.29
N PHE A 38 0.84 -1.45 -5.53
CA PHE A 38 2.22 -1.48 -6.02
C PHE A 38 2.68 -2.91 -6.37
N CYS A 39 2.37 -3.89 -5.52
CA CYS A 39 2.70 -5.30 -5.77
C CYS A 39 1.95 -5.87 -6.98
N VAL A 40 0.65 -5.56 -7.13
CA VAL A 40 -0.16 -5.98 -8.29
C VAL A 40 0.42 -5.38 -9.56
N PHE A 41 0.72 -4.09 -9.56
CA PHE A 41 1.32 -3.41 -10.71
C PHE A 41 2.67 -4.04 -11.10
N LEU A 42 3.58 -4.22 -10.14
CA LEU A 42 4.87 -4.86 -10.40
C LEU A 42 4.73 -6.29 -10.89
N GLY A 43 3.78 -7.05 -10.35
CA GLY A 43 3.55 -8.43 -10.79
C GLY A 43 3.03 -8.51 -12.22
N ILE A 44 2.08 -7.65 -12.60
CA ILE A 44 1.59 -7.54 -13.98
C ILE A 44 2.71 -7.09 -14.92
N LEU A 45 3.46 -6.06 -14.53
CA LEU A 45 4.60 -5.57 -15.31
C LEU A 45 5.66 -6.66 -15.52
N PHE A 46 5.98 -7.41 -14.47
CA PHE A 46 6.96 -8.50 -14.53
C PHE A 46 6.49 -9.63 -15.45
N LEU A 47 5.23 -10.06 -15.34
CA LEU A 47 4.66 -11.07 -16.25
C LEU A 47 4.70 -10.61 -17.70
N ARG A 48 4.36 -9.34 -17.95
CA ARG A 48 4.38 -8.77 -19.31
C ARG A 48 5.79 -8.66 -19.87
N VAL A 49 6.75 -8.17 -19.09
CA VAL A 49 8.13 -7.93 -19.56
C VAL A 49 8.93 -9.21 -19.69
N CYS A 50 8.84 -10.12 -18.71
CA CYS A 50 9.69 -11.31 -18.67
C CYS A 50 9.08 -12.50 -19.43
N PHE A 51 7.75 -12.63 -19.42
CA PHE A 51 7.07 -13.78 -20.00
C PHE A 51 6.17 -13.43 -21.18
N ASN A 52 5.95 -12.14 -21.47
CA ASN A 52 5.01 -11.67 -22.49
C ASN A 52 3.60 -12.26 -22.35
N VAL A 53 3.19 -12.52 -21.09
CA VAL A 53 1.87 -13.08 -20.76
C VAL A 53 1.04 -12.01 -20.06
N SER A 54 -0.24 -11.89 -20.45
CA SER A 54 -1.23 -11.17 -19.65
C SER A 54 -1.93 -12.10 -18.64
N ILE A 55 -2.21 -11.59 -17.43
CA ILE A 55 -3.05 -12.30 -16.45
C ILE A 55 -4.45 -12.59 -17.02
N ARG A 56 -4.95 -11.75 -17.94
CA ARG A 56 -6.24 -11.98 -18.60
C ARG A 56 -6.19 -13.19 -19.53
N GLU A 57 -5.04 -13.42 -20.17
CA GLU A 57 -4.84 -14.51 -21.14
C GLU A 57 -4.69 -15.87 -20.44
N MET A 58 -4.37 -15.90 -19.14
CA MET A 58 -4.26 -17.16 -18.37
C MET A 58 -5.58 -17.94 -18.29
N ASN A 59 -6.73 -17.26 -18.38
CA ASN A 59 -8.03 -17.91 -18.47
C ASN A 59 -8.90 -17.17 -19.49
N SER A 60 -8.82 -17.62 -20.74
CA SER A 60 -9.55 -17.03 -21.87
C SER A 60 -11.07 -17.04 -21.69
N ASN A 61 -11.61 -18.00 -20.93
CA ASN A 61 -13.05 -18.15 -20.74
C ASN A 61 -13.61 -17.20 -19.67
N ALA A 62 -12.80 -16.82 -18.68
CA ALA A 62 -13.20 -15.94 -17.59
C ALA A 62 -12.02 -15.05 -17.11
N PRO A 63 -11.55 -14.11 -17.94
CA PRO A 63 -10.35 -13.33 -17.67
C PRO A 63 -10.46 -12.50 -16.38
N TYR A 64 -11.64 -11.99 -16.07
CA TYR A 64 -11.91 -11.20 -14.88
C TYR A 64 -11.78 -12.00 -13.57
N ILE A 65 -12.07 -13.30 -13.61
CA ILE A 65 -11.98 -14.17 -12.43
C ILE A 65 -10.51 -14.38 -12.05
N SER A 66 -9.65 -14.66 -13.03
CA SER A 66 -8.21 -14.82 -12.81
C SER A 66 -7.57 -13.55 -12.26
N VAL A 67 -7.92 -12.38 -12.82
CA VAL A 67 -7.46 -11.08 -12.32
C VAL A 67 -7.96 -10.85 -10.89
N GLY A 68 -9.24 -11.12 -10.62
CA GLY A 68 -9.83 -10.99 -9.29
C GLY A 68 -9.11 -11.85 -8.24
N ILE A 69 -8.91 -13.14 -8.53
CA ILE A 69 -8.20 -14.07 -7.64
C ILE A 69 -6.77 -13.60 -7.38
N TYR A 70 -6.07 -13.14 -8.41
CA TYR A 70 -4.72 -12.63 -8.29
C TYR A 70 -4.65 -11.42 -7.36
N VAL A 71 -5.49 -10.41 -7.62
CA VAL A 71 -5.55 -9.18 -6.81
C VAL A 71 -5.91 -9.51 -5.37
N PHE A 72 -6.94 -10.34 -5.15
CA PHE A 72 -7.38 -10.70 -3.80
C PHE A 72 -6.29 -11.44 -3.02
N SER A 73 -5.57 -12.34 -3.68
CA SER A 73 -4.45 -13.09 -3.10
C SER A 73 -3.31 -12.15 -2.67
N VAL A 74 -2.95 -11.17 -3.51
CA VAL A 74 -1.93 -10.17 -3.18
C VAL A 74 -2.38 -9.31 -2.00
N PHE A 75 -3.63 -8.83 -2.00
CA PHE A 75 -4.20 -8.06 -0.91
C PHE A 75 -4.16 -8.81 0.42
N ALA A 76 -4.57 -10.08 0.45
CA ALA A 76 -4.55 -10.91 1.66
C ALA A 76 -3.14 -11.07 2.24
N ILE A 77 -2.15 -11.38 1.38
CA ILE A 77 -0.74 -11.55 1.79
C ILE A 77 -0.17 -10.24 2.33
N VAL A 78 -0.42 -9.13 1.64
CA VAL A 78 0.07 -7.80 2.05
C VAL A 78 -0.59 -7.38 3.36
N TYR A 79 -1.91 -7.53 3.49
CA TYR A 79 -2.64 -7.21 4.71
C TYR A 79 -2.06 -7.97 5.91
N TRP A 80 -1.87 -9.28 5.78
CA TRP A 80 -1.29 -10.10 6.84
C TRP A 80 0.10 -9.61 7.26
N ARG A 81 0.96 -9.26 6.28
CA ARG A 81 2.30 -8.72 6.55
C ARG A 81 2.27 -7.36 7.24
N VAL A 82 1.40 -6.45 6.79
CA VAL A 82 1.26 -5.11 7.38
C VAL A 82 0.76 -5.23 8.81
N LYS A 83 -0.32 -5.99 9.03
CA LYS A 83 -0.93 -6.21 10.35
C LYS A 83 0.06 -6.83 11.34
N ARG A 84 0.86 -7.81 10.90
CA ARG A 84 1.86 -8.46 11.77
C ARG A 84 3.02 -7.53 12.13
N LYS A 85 3.40 -6.62 11.24
CA LYS A 85 4.58 -5.75 11.44
C LYS A 85 4.25 -4.47 12.21
N TYR A 86 3.16 -3.80 11.87
CA TYR A 86 2.82 -2.48 12.41
C TYR A 86 1.78 -2.61 13.51
N THR A 87 2.24 -2.89 14.72
CA THR A 87 1.44 -2.83 15.94
C THR A 87 1.50 -1.43 16.54
N GLU A 88 0.53 -1.07 17.39
CA GLU A 88 0.55 0.21 18.10
C GLU A 88 1.84 0.40 18.91
N GLU A 89 2.31 -0.67 19.55
CA GLU A 89 3.56 -0.67 20.29
C GLU A 89 4.77 -0.38 19.40
N TYR A 90 4.84 -1.01 18.22
CA TYR A 90 5.91 -0.75 17.26
C TYR A 90 5.90 0.70 16.76
N ILE A 91 4.71 1.24 16.48
CA ILE A 91 4.57 2.60 15.97
C ILE A 91 4.92 3.64 17.04
N SER A 92 4.39 3.48 18.25
CA SER A 92 4.60 4.42 19.36
C SER A 92 6.01 4.34 19.97
N LYS A 93 6.58 3.14 20.12
CA LYS A 93 7.90 2.99 20.76
C LYS A 93 9.07 3.13 19.79
N GLU A 94 9.02 2.48 18.62
CA GLU A 94 10.13 2.56 17.66
C GLU A 94 9.98 3.73 16.68
N LEU A 95 8.85 3.80 15.97
CA LEU A 95 8.72 4.76 14.87
C LEU A 95 8.64 6.20 15.36
N GLU A 96 7.96 6.46 16.48
CA GLU A 96 7.91 7.79 17.07
C GLU A 96 9.30 8.26 17.50
N GLN A 97 10.08 7.46 18.23
CA GLN A 97 11.44 7.82 18.64
C GLN A 97 12.33 8.12 17.43
N LYS A 98 12.17 7.35 16.36
CA LYS A 98 12.96 7.48 15.14
C LYS A 98 12.62 8.72 14.30
N PHE A 99 11.36 9.15 14.27
CA PHE A 99 10.88 10.16 13.33
C PHE A 99 10.37 11.46 13.97
N LYS A 100 10.14 11.52 15.28
CA LYS A 100 9.64 12.71 15.99
C LYS A 100 10.54 13.94 15.79
N GLY A 101 11.87 13.76 15.75
CA GLY A 101 12.85 14.81 15.50
C GLY A 101 13.24 15.04 14.03
N SER A 102 12.65 14.31 13.08
CA SER A 102 13.03 14.39 11.67
C SER A 102 12.66 15.73 11.03
N LYS A 103 13.59 16.35 10.30
CA LYS A 103 13.37 17.58 9.51
C LYS A 103 12.21 17.44 8.51
N TYR A 104 12.01 16.24 7.98
CA TYR A 104 10.91 15.92 7.06
C TYR A 104 9.53 15.98 7.71
N ASN A 105 9.44 15.75 9.03
CA ASN A 105 8.19 15.79 9.77
C ASN A 105 7.59 17.21 9.81
N LYS A 106 8.45 18.24 9.86
CA LYS A 106 8.01 19.66 9.82
C LYS A 106 7.67 20.17 8.43
N SER A 107 8.27 19.59 7.39
CA SER A 107 8.15 20.13 6.02
C SER A 107 6.95 19.60 5.24
N VAL A 108 6.51 18.37 5.50
CA VAL A 108 5.42 17.74 4.73
C VAL A 108 4.11 17.87 5.48
N GLN A 109 3.12 18.52 4.88
CA GLN A 109 1.79 18.65 5.46
C GLN A 109 1.05 17.30 5.44
N SER A 110 0.30 17.03 6.51
CA SER A 110 -0.41 15.76 6.70
C SER A 110 -1.44 15.45 5.61
N TRP A 111 -2.06 16.48 5.03
CA TRP A 111 -3.06 16.29 3.96
C TRP A 111 -2.46 15.75 2.67
N VAL A 112 -1.16 15.96 2.43
CA VAL A 112 -0.44 15.40 1.26
C VAL A 112 -0.55 13.88 1.26
N PHE A 113 -0.37 13.20 2.39
CA PHE A 113 -0.47 11.73 2.44
C PHE A 113 -1.88 11.22 2.13
N LEU A 114 -2.91 11.93 2.61
CA LEU A 114 -4.30 11.57 2.35
C LEU A 114 -4.69 11.71 0.88
N VAL A 115 -4.07 12.65 0.15
CA VAL A 115 -4.33 12.89 -1.27
C VAL A 115 -3.44 12.02 -2.15
N THR A 116 -2.14 11.91 -1.83
CA THR A 116 -1.16 11.19 -2.65
C THR A 116 -1.39 9.68 -2.66
N ILE A 117 -1.80 9.07 -1.55
CA ILE A 117 -2.01 7.61 -1.50
C ILE A 117 -3.14 7.16 -2.45
N PRO A 118 -4.34 7.76 -2.45
CA PRO A 118 -5.38 7.46 -3.43
C PRO A 118 -4.96 7.72 -4.87
N ILE A 119 -4.22 8.81 -5.13
CA ILE A 119 -3.72 9.12 -6.48
C ILE A 119 -2.75 8.03 -6.96
N LEU A 120 -1.82 7.61 -6.11
CA LEU A 120 -0.88 6.53 -6.45
C LEU A 120 -1.61 5.21 -6.68
N PHE A 121 -2.60 4.89 -5.85
CA PHE A 121 -3.44 3.73 -6.03
C PHE A 121 -4.13 3.74 -7.40
N LEU A 122 -4.79 4.85 -7.76
CA LEU A 122 -5.45 5.01 -9.06
C LEU A 122 -4.43 4.93 -10.21
N ALA A 123 -3.28 5.58 -10.09
CA ALA A 123 -2.23 5.53 -11.10
C ALA A 123 -1.74 4.09 -11.34
N PHE A 124 -1.47 3.33 -10.28
CA PHE A 124 -1.07 1.93 -10.41
C PHE A 124 -2.15 1.05 -11.03
N MET A 125 -3.43 1.27 -10.67
CA MET A 125 -4.56 0.54 -11.25
C MET A 125 -4.71 0.83 -12.75
N ILE A 126 -4.64 2.10 -13.15
CA ILE A 126 -4.71 2.50 -14.57
C ILE A 126 -3.55 1.89 -15.35
N MET A 127 -2.31 2.06 -14.86
CA MET A 127 -1.15 1.49 -15.54
C MET A 127 -1.21 -0.04 -15.62
N ALA A 128 -1.65 -0.72 -14.56
CA ALA A 128 -1.87 -2.16 -14.56
C ALA A 128 -2.91 -2.59 -15.62
N SER A 129 -3.97 -1.79 -15.81
CA SER A 129 -5.00 -2.07 -16.82
C SER A 129 -4.56 -1.86 -18.27
N ILE A 130 -3.57 -0.99 -18.49
CA ILE A 130 -2.99 -0.74 -19.83
C ILE A 130 -1.98 -1.84 -20.18
N ILE A 131 -1.22 -2.31 -19.19
CA ILE A 131 -0.13 -3.28 -19.39
C ILE A 131 -0.64 -4.73 -19.41
N GLY A 132 -1.65 -5.04 -18.60
CA GLY A 132 -2.25 -6.37 -18.47
C GLY A 132 -3.52 -6.54 -19.27
#